data_AF-A0A812ZI95-F1
#
_entry.id   AF-A0A812ZI95-F1
#
_cell.length_a   1.000
_cell.length_b   1.000
_cell.length_c   1.000
_cell.angle_alpha   90.00
_cell.angle_beta   90.00
_cell.angle_gamma   90.00
#
_symmetry.space_group_name_H-M   'P 1'
#
loop_
_entity.id
_entity.type
_entity.pdbx_description
1 polymer ?
#
loop_
_entity_poly.entity_id
_entity_poly.type
_entity_poly.pdbx_seq_one_letter_code
_entity_poly.pdbx_strand_id
1 'polypeptide(L)'
;MVQESSNPESPECDKLVVLHELLTWVHSVDAAVALLRGLQLGRVLHLPRLYKWAGLARPVSNWMHRSSREVRALVNMLLSMVLGVFFLHVLTCLWFFVRSDRESLEGLSAQEQYRITLETAMARLHPVRTAENMLLPTQVERVVALLASGSALLFGSMFASLVTNDLADVRRVRRLQKETVHQVSDYLSIFPIPWDLEKQCKDFLRTKMASHAPPCKAEIAQLLPEFLYHEVCCEALTPVVAKHDFFTGLCSSHEAFRHDLCVRGLQDWNVEPHEVLLSAGLKCPSMLFVAHGCVLYGQRFCRQRSFTVVTTSAAWAP
;
A
#
# COMPACT_ATOMS: atom_id res chain seq x y z
N MET A 1 56.42 64.57 2.73
CA MET A 1 55.28 64.81 1.82
C MET A 1 55.24 63.68 0.80
N VAL A 2 54.42 62.66 1.06
CA VAL A 2 53.91 61.73 0.04
C VAL A 2 52.46 61.47 0.44
N GLN A 3 51.54 61.94 -0.40
CA GLN A 3 50.10 61.80 -0.25
C GLN A 3 49.68 60.54 -1.00
N GLU A 4 49.21 59.53 -0.28
CA GLU A 4 48.73 58.27 -0.82
C GLU A 4 47.20 58.40 -1.00
N SER A 5 46.74 58.50 -2.24
CA SER A 5 45.32 58.70 -2.57
C SER A 5 44.58 57.37 -2.53
N SER A 6 43.72 57.20 -1.53
CA SER A 6 42.75 56.12 -1.46
C SER A 6 41.64 56.34 -2.50
N ASN A 7 41.65 55.53 -3.56
CA ASN A 7 40.61 55.50 -4.57
C ASN A 7 39.42 54.66 -4.05
N PRO A 8 38.18 55.20 -3.94
CA PRO A 8 37.04 54.42 -3.47
C PRO A 8 36.60 53.45 -4.57
N GLU A 9 36.85 52.16 -4.34
CA GLU A 9 36.33 51.08 -5.19
C GLU A 9 34.80 51.15 -5.21
N SER A 10 34.25 51.26 -6.43
CA SER A 10 32.82 51.44 -6.68
C SER A 10 32.04 50.15 -6.38
N PRO A 11 31.12 50.14 -5.40
CA PRO A 11 30.32 48.96 -5.02
C PRO A 11 29.27 48.54 -6.07
N GLU A 12 29.21 49.22 -7.22
CA GLU A 12 28.31 48.84 -8.32
C GLU A 12 28.89 47.76 -9.24
N CYS A 13 30.23 47.65 -9.33
CA CYS A 13 30.86 46.63 -10.19
C CYS A 13 30.62 45.21 -9.67
N ASP A 14 30.67 45.01 -8.35
CA ASP A 14 30.48 43.69 -7.74
C ASP A 14 29.05 43.15 -7.93
N LYS A 15 28.04 44.02 -7.99
CA LYS A 15 26.65 43.60 -8.19
C LYS A 15 26.41 43.07 -9.59
N LEU A 16 27.07 43.65 -10.60
CA LEU A 16 26.93 43.23 -12.00
C LEU A 16 27.62 41.89 -12.26
N VAL A 17 28.76 41.62 -11.60
CA VAL A 17 29.45 40.32 -11.68
C VAL A 17 28.57 39.23 -11.07
N VAL A 18 27.99 39.46 -9.89
CA VAL A 18 27.10 38.48 -9.23
C VAL A 18 25.83 38.23 -10.05
N LEU A 19 25.24 39.25 -10.67
CA LEU A 19 24.07 39.09 -11.54
C LEU A 19 24.39 38.30 -12.82
N HIS A 20 25.56 38.53 -13.41
CA HIS A 20 26.02 37.78 -14.58
C HIS A 20 26.32 36.32 -14.23
N GLU A 21 26.93 36.05 -13.07
CA GLU A 21 27.12 34.68 -12.58
C GLU A 21 25.79 33.97 -12.29
N LEU A 22 24.80 34.67 -11.73
CA LEU A 22 23.46 34.12 -11.52
C LEU A 22 22.72 33.84 -12.84
N LEU A 23 22.82 34.72 -13.83
CA LEU A 23 22.21 34.54 -15.16
C LEU A 23 22.84 33.39 -15.94
N THR A 24 24.17 33.29 -15.90
CA THR A 24 24.89 32.14 -16.49
C THR A 24 24.57 30.86 -15.73
N TRP A 25 24.32 30.91 -14.42
CA TRP A 25 23.80 29.79 -13.64
C TRP A 25 22.42 29.36 -14.07
N VAL A 26 21.47 30.28 -14.26
CA VAL A 26 20.11 29.97 -14.74
C VAL A 26 20.17 29.32 -16.13
N HIS A 27 20.98 29.85 -17.03
CA HIS A 27 21.21 29.23 -18.34
C HIS A 27 21.91 27.87 -18.27
N SER A 28 22.81 27.67 -17.30
CA SER A 28 23.44 26.38 -17.00
C SER A 28 22.43 25.37 -16.45
N VAL A 29 21.48 25.81 -15.62
CA VAL A 29 20.39 24.97 -15.12
C VAL A 29 19.45 24.59 -16.26
N ASP A 30 19.12 25.52 -17.17
CA ASP A 30 18.34 25.21 -18.37
C ASP A 30 19.08 24.26 -19.33
N ALA A 31 20.39 24.40 -19.46
CA ALA A 31 21.24 23.49 -20.22
C ALA A 31 21.39 22.11 -19.54
N ALA A 32 21.48 22.06 -18.21
CA ALA A 32 21.47 20.82 -17.44
C ALA A 32 20.10 20.15 -17.51
N VAL A 33 19.00 20.91 -17.48
CA VAL A 33 17.63 20.43 -17.71
C VAL A 33 17.47 19.96 -19.15
N ALA A 34 18.08 20.62 -20.14
CA ALA A 34 18.09 20.19 -21.53
C ALA A 34 18.95 18.92 -21.75
N LEU A 35 20.08 18.80 -21.07
CA LEU A 35 20.93 17.60 -21.06
C LEU A 35 20.26 16.44 -20.31
N LEU A 36 19.57 16.69 -19.20
CA LEU A 36 18.69 15.73 -18.51
C LEU A 36 17.49 15.34 -19.39
N ARG A 37 16.97 16.25 -20.22
CA ARG A 37 15.94 15.95 -21.22
C ARG A 37 16.50 15.14 -22.40
N GLY A 38 17.77 15.30 -22.76
CA GLY A 38 18.43 14.62 -23.88
C GLY A 38 18.99 13.23 -23.55
N LEU A 39 19.50 13.00 -22.33
CA LEU A 39 20.09 11.74 -21.90
C LEU A 39 19.07 10.86 -21.17
N GLN A 40 18.27 10.11 -21.92
CA GLN A 40 17.58 8.87 -21.49
C GLN A 40 16.58 8.92 -20.31
N LEU A 41 16.58 9.96 -19.46
CA LEU A 41 15.61 10.23 -18.40
C LEU A 41 14.23 10.61 -18.96
N GLY A 42 14.15 11.04 -20.22
CA GLY A 42 12.89 11.10 -20.97
C GLY A 42 12.16 9.76 -20.93
N ARG A 43 12.86 8.62 -21.06
CA ARG A 43 12.25 7.27 -20.94
C ARG A 43 11.75 6.98 -19.51
N VAL A 44 12.35 7.61 -18.50
CA VAL A 44 11.89 7.53 -17.11
C VAL A 44 10.72 8.47 -16.82
N LEU A 45 10.66 9.66 -17.43
CA LEU A 45 9.44 10.49 -17.41
C LEU A 45 8.29 9.83 -18.19
N HIS A 46 8.62 8.93 -19.12
CA HIS A 46 7.65 8.04 -19.73
C HIS A 46 7.26 6.87 -18.82
N LEU A 47 7.83 6.62 -17.62
CA LEU A 47 7.35 5.55 -16.72
C LEU A 47 5.86 5.67 -16.37
N PRO A 48 5.29 6.84 -15.99
CA PRO A 48 3.84 6.96 -15.81
C PRO A 48 3.07 6.78 -17.12
N ARG A 49 3.66 7.12 -18.27
CA ARG A 49 3.08 6.83 -19.60
C ARG A 49 3.19 5.36 -19.98
N LEU A 50 4.25 4.65 -19.62
CA LEU A 50 4.49 3.21 -19.77
C LEU A 50 3.58 2.43 -18.82
N TYR A 51 3.35 2.94 -17.62
CA TYR A 51 2.38 2.39 -16.67
C TYR A 51 0.95 2.50 -17.21
N LYS A 52 0.64 3.60 -17.93
CA LYS A 52 -0.62 3.77 -18.68
C LYS A 52 -0.66 2.95 -19.98
N TRP A 53 0.42 2.90 -20.76
CA TRP A 53 0.51 2.27 -22.09
C TRP A 53 0.62 0.75 -22.01
N ALA A 54 1.30 0.22 -21.00
CA ALA A 54 1.43 -1.22 -20.81
C ALA A 54 0.14 -1.86 -20.25
N GLY A 55 -0.95 -1.11 -20.13
CA GLY A 55 -2.24 -1.60 -19.62
C GLY A 55 -2.21 -2.08 -18.18
N LEU A 56 -1.06 -2.01 -17.50
CA LEU A 56 -0.79 -2.54 -16.17
C LEU A 56 -1.50 -1.76 -15.05
N ALA A 57 -1.94 -0.52 -15.30
CA ALA A 57 -2.66 0.26 -14.29
C ALA A 57 -3.93 -0.44 -13.78
N ARG A 58 -4.71 -1.10 -14.66
CA ARG A 58 -5.95 -1.80 -14.24
C ARG A 58 -5.65 -3.12 -13.51
N PRO A 59 -4.79 -4.03 -14.04
CA PRO A 59 -4.40 -5.24 -13.33
C PRO A 59 -3.72 -4.95 -12.00
N VAL A 60 -2.80 -3.99 -11.94
CA VAL A 60 -2.08 -3.66 -10.70
C VAL A 60 -3.02 -2.99 -9.70
N SER A 61 -3.93 -2.12 -10.13
CA SER A 61 -4.94 -1.54 -9.22
C SER A 61 -5.86 -2.63 -8.65
N ASN A 62 -6.39 -3.52 -9.50
CA ASN A 62 -7.23 -4.65 -9.09
C ASN A 62 -6.48 -5.63 -8.19
N TRP A 63 -5.21 -5.91 -8.51
CA TRP A 63 -4.34 -6.74 -7.69
C TRP A 63 -4.09 -6.08 -6.34
N MET A 64 -3.78 -4.78 -6.30
CA MET A 64 -3.53 -4.02 -5.08
C MET A 64 -4.78 -3.89 -4.19
N HIS A 65 -5.99 -3.99 -4.77
CA HIS A 65 -7.25 -4.07 -4.02
C HIS A 65 -7.51 -5.46 -3.45
N ARG A 66 -7.06 -6.52 -4.12
CA ARG A 66 -7.19 -7.92 -3.64
C ARG A 66 -6.06 -8.35 -2.71
N SER A 67 -4.89 -7.74 -2.82
CA SER A 67 -3.73 -8.05 -2.00
C SER A 67 -3.95 -7.61 -0.56
N SER A 68 -3.49 -8.46 0.37
CA SER A 68 -3.52 -8.14 1.79
C SER A 68 -2.77 -6.83 2.07
N ARG A 69 -3.15 -6.14 3.14
CA ARG A 69 -2.49 -4.89 3.56
C ARG A 69 -0.99 -5.07 3.75
N GLU A 70 -0.57 -6.25 4.21
CA GLU A 70 0.85 -6.59 4.39
C GLU A 70 1.59 -6.65 3.06
N VAL A 71 1.00 -7.28 2.04
CA VAL A 71 1.58 -7.31 0.69
C VAL A 71 1.67 -5.89 0.11
N ARG A 72 0.66 -5.05 0.33
CA ARG A 72 0.71 -3.64 -0.11
C ARG A 72 1.85 -2.87 0.55
N ALA A 73 2.04 -3.00 1.87
CA ALA A 73 3.14 -2.37 2.58
C ALA A 73 4.50 -2.85 2.07
N LEU A 74 4.66 -4.16 1.84
CA LEU A 74 5.89 -4.72 1.26
C LEU A 74 6.17 -4.19 -0.15
N VAL A 75 5.15 -4.10 -1.00
CA VAL A 75 5.27 -3.54 -2.35
C VAL A 75 5.64 -2.06 -2.31
N ASN A 76 5.02 -1.27 -1.42
CA ASN A 76 5.37 0.14 -1.23
C ASN A 76 6.80 0.32 -0.74
N MET A 77 7.26 -0.49 0.22
CA MET A 77 8.64 -0.48 0.70
C MET A 77 9.62 -0.85 -0.42
N LEU A 78 9.32 -1.90 -1.20
CA LEU A 78 10.13 -2.31 -2.34
C LEU A 78 10.20 -1.22 -3.42
N LEU A 79 9.05 -0.61 -3.76
CA LEU A 79 8.99 0.48 -4.73
C LEU A 79 9.79 1.69 -4.26
N SER A 80 9.70 2.03 -2.97
CA SER A 80 10.46 3.13 -2.36
C SER A 80 11.96 2.84 -2.37
N MET A 81 12.38 1.59 -2.15
CA MET A 81 13.77 1.15 -2.28
C MET A 81 14.26 1.26 -3.72
N VAL A 82 13.48 0.82 -4.71
CA VAL A 82 13.81 0.96 -6.13
C VAL A 82 13.96 2.44 -6.51
N LEU A 83 13.06 3.29 -6.03
CA LEU A 83 13.14 4.74 -6.23
C LEU A 83 14.42 5.32 -5.59
N GLY A 84 14.82 4.83 -4.41
CA GLY A 84 16.07 5.24 -3.75
C GLY A 84 17.32 4.82 -4.51
N VAL A 85 17.36 3.60 -5.04
CA VAL A 85 18.46 3.13 -5.90
C VAL A 85 18.53 3.96 -7.19
N PHE A 86 17.38 4.25 -7.80
CA PHE A 86 17.32 5.10 -8.98
C PHE A 86 17.80 6.53 -8.68
N PHE A 87 17.37 7.12 -7.57
CA PHE A 87 17.84 8.42 -7.09
C PHE A 87 19.36 8.44 -6.91
N LEU A 88 19.92 7.40 -6.28
CA LEU A 88 21.36 7.26 -6.09
C LEU A 88 22.12 7.15 -7.42
N HIS A 89 21.57 6.41 -8.39
CA HIS A 89 22.14 6.30 -9.73
C HIS A 89 22.18 7.67 -10.43
N VAL A 90 21.08 8.43 -10.39
CA VAL A 90 21.02 9.78 -10.99
C VAL A 90 22.04 10.71 -10.34
N LEU A 91 22.15 10.69 -9.00
CA LEU A 91 23.18 11.47 -8.29
C LEU A 91 24.60 11.05 -8.68
N THR A 92 24.83 9.75 -8.88
CA THR A 92 26.14 9.24 -9.32
C THR A 92 26.48 9.73 -10.72
N CYS A 93 25.54 9.66 -11.66
CA CYS A 93 25.73 10.18 -13.01
C CYS A 93 25.95 11.70 -13.03
N LEU A 94 25.19 12.45 -12.20
CA LEU A 94 25.38 13.89 -12.05
C LEU A 94 26.77 14.22 -11.49
N TRP A 95 27.23 13.44 -10.51
CA TRP A 95 28.56 13.61 -9.93
C TRP A 95 29.68 13.30 -10.93
N PHE A 96 29.54 12.22 -11.72
CA PHE A 96 30.46 11.91 -12.82
C PHE A 96 30.53 13.07 -13.83
N PHE A 97 29.41 13.76 -14.05
CA PHE A 97 29.36 14.89 -14.97
C PHE A 97 30.15 16.11 -14.48
N VAL A 98 30.04 16.42 -13.20
CA VAL A 98 30.53 17.67 -12.59
C VAL A 98 31.99 17.57 -12.10
N ARG A 99 32.48 16.35 -11.85
CA ARG A 99 33.84 16.10 -11.35
C ARG A 99 34.92 16.74 -12.24
N SER A 100 35.81 17.53 -11.64
CA SER A 100 36.91 18.19 -12.36
C SER A 100 38.06 17.23 -12.69
N ASP A 101 38.32 16.25 -11.82
CA ASP A 101 39.40 15.27 -11.96
C ASP A 101 38.93 14.05 -12.76
N ARG A 102 38.55 14.28 -14.01
CA ARG A 102 38.09 13.24 -14.95
C ARG A 102 39.26 12.55 -15.65
N GLU A 103 40.32 13.29 -15.94
CA GLU A 103 41.52 12.80 -16.62
C GLU A 103 42.16 11.65 -15.83
N SER A 104 42.13 11.70 -14.49
CA SER A 104 42.62 10.61 -13.64
C SER A 104 41.82 9.29 -13.78
N LEU A 105 40.62 9.35 -14.35
CA LEU A 105 39.73 8.21 -14.55
C LEU A 105 39.77 7.66 -15.99
N GLU A 106 40.34 8.38 -16.97
CA GLU A 106 40.28 8.03 -18.39
C GLU A 106 40.96 6.70 -18.75
N GLY A 107 41.87 6.21 -17.91
CA GLY A 107 42.53 4.91 -18.09
C GLY A 107 41.79 3.70 -17.49
N LEU A 108 40.70 3.92 -16.74
CA LEU A 108 40.00 2.86 -16.03
C LEU A 108 38.81 2.31 -16.83
N SER A 109 38.42 1.07 -16.54
CA SER A 109 37.20 0.49 -17.13
C SER A 109 35.95 1.29 -16.72
N ALA A 110 34.94 1.35 -17.59
CA ALA A 110 33.70 2.10 -17.31
C ALA A 110 33.01 1.64 -16.01
N GLN A 111 33.12 0.36 -15.66
CA GLN A 111 32.62 -0.19 -14.41
C GLN A 111 33.37 0.35 -13.19
N GLU A 112 34.70 0.44 -13.28
CA GLU A 112 35.54 0.98 -12.21
C GLU A 112 35.29 2.48 -12.02
N GLN A 113 35.18 3.22 -13.13
CA GLN A 113 34.83 4.65 -13.10
C GLN A 113 33.48 4.87 -12.42
N TYR A 114 32.46 4.07 -12.76
CA TYR A 114 31.15 4.16 -12.13
C TYR A 114 31.21 3.81 -10.63
N ARG A 115 31.94 2.75 -10.25
CA ARG A 115 32.08 2.32 -8.84
C ARG A 115 32.74 3.39 -7.98
N ILE A 116 33.86 3.95 -8.44
CA ILE A 116 34.58 5.03 -7.74
C ILE A 116 33.70 6.28 -7.61
N THR A 117 32.97 6.61 -8.68
CA THR A 117 32.05 7.75 -8.68
C THR A 117 30.88 7.52 -7.73
N LEU A 118 30.30 6.32 -7.72
CA LEU A 118 29.21 5.94 -6.82
C LEU A 118 29.67 6.03 -5.36
N GLU A 119 30.84 5.48 -5.05
CA GLU A 119 31.41 5.57 -3.70
C GLU A 119 31.64 7.02 -3.28
N THR A 120 32.19 7.84 -4.19
CA THR A 120 32.38 9.27 -3.94
C THR A 120 31.04 9.98 -3.71
N ALA A 121 30.03 9.71 -4.54
CA ALA A 121 28.69 10.30 -4.40
C ALA A 121 28.02 9.86 -3.09
N MET A 122 28.10 8.57 -2.74
CA MET A 122 27.58 8.02 -1.49
C MET A 122 28.23 8.67 -0.27
N ALA A 123 29.55 8.85 -0.31
CA ALA A 123 30.27 9.53 0.76
C ALA A 123 29.77 10.97 0.98
N ARG A 124 29.30 11.67 -0.06
CA ARG A 124 28.79 13.04 0.04
C ARG A 124 27.30 13.15 0.42
N LEU A 125 26.53 12.05 0.44
CA LEU A 125 25.13 12.06 0.87
C LEU A 125 24.97 12.35 2.36
N HIS A 126 25.96 11.98 3.18
CA HIS A 126 25.85 12.07 4.62
C HIS A 126 26.00 13.52 5.11
N PRO A 127 25.03 14.07 5.88
CA PRO A 127 25.04 15.48 6.29
C PRO A 127 26.27 15.90 7.12
N VAL A 128 26.91 14.95 7.80
CA VAL A 128 28.12 15.21 8.60
C VAL A 128 29.32 15.63 7.75
N ARG A 129 29.35 15.30 6.45
CA ARG A 129 30.47 15.65 5.54
C ARG A 129 30.25 16.96 4.77
N THR A 130 29.28 17.77 5.18
CA THR A 130 29.03 19.09 4.58
C THR A 130 30.24 20.02 4.67
N ALA A 131 31.05 19.94 5.74
CA ALA A 131 32.29 20.68 5.85
C ALA A 131 33.34 20.27 4.78
N GLU A 132 33.48 18.97 4.52
CA GLU A 132 34.37 18.44 3.47
C GLU A 132 33.88 18.84 2.07
N ASN A 133 32.57 18.94 1.86
CA ASN A 133 31.99 19.42 0.61
C ASN A 133 32.40 20.87 0.29
N MET A 134 32.65 21.71 1.30
CA MET A 134 33.09 23.09 1.09
C MET A 134 34.56 23.20 0.66
N LEU A 135 35.35 22.14 0.83
CA LEU A 135 36.76 22.08 0.45
C LEU A 135 36.99 21.65 -1.01
N LEU A 136 35.93 21.42 -1.79
CA LEU A 136 36.05 21.07 -3.21
C LEU A 136 36.75 22.19 -3.99
N PRO A 137 37.58 21.86 -4.99
CA PRO A 137 38.38 22.84 -5.71
C PRO A 137 37.51 23.80 -6.53
N THR A 138 36.43 23.31 -7.14
CA THR A 138 35.58 24.13 -8.02
C THR A 138 34.29 24.59 -7.31
N GLN A 139 33.82 25.81 -7.61
CA GLN A 139 32.55 26.31 -7.06
C GLN A 139 31.35 25.48 -7.53
N VAL A 140 31.36 24.99 -8.77
CA VAL A 140 30.29 24.16 -9.34
C VAL A 140 30.15 22.86 -8.55
N GLU A 141 31.26 22.16 -8.24
CA GLU A 141 31.24 20.96 -7.41
C GLU A 141 30.68 21.23 -6.01
N ARG A 142 31.02 22.38 -5.40
CA ARG A 142 30.47 22.78 -4.09
C ARG A 142 28.96 22.90 -4.12
N VAL A 143 28.41 23.64 -5.09
CA VAL A 143 26.96 23.84 -5.16
C VAL A 143 26.24 22.53 -5.47
N VAL A 144 26.77 21.72 -6.40
CA VAL A 144 26.20 20.41 -6.72
C VAL A 144 26.26 19.46 -5.51
N ALA A 145 27.35 19.47 -4.75
CA ALA A 145 27.46 18.69 -3.52
C ALA A 145 26.42 19.14 -2.48
N LEU A 146 26.24 20.45 -2.27
CA LEU A 146 25.23 20.97 -1.34
C LEU A 146 23.80 20.60 -1.77
N LEU A 147 23.47 20.72 -3.05
CA LEU A 147 22.16 20.32 -3.59
C LEU A 147 21.95 18.80 -3.49
N ALA A 148 22.98 18.00 -3.77
CA ALA A 148 22.94 16.55 -3.62
C ALA A 148 22.70 16.13 -2.16
N SER A 149 23.45 16.70 -1.21
CA SER A 149 23.23 16.44 0.22
C SER A 149 21.85 16.91 0.67
N GLY A 150 21.38 18.09 0.24
CA GLY A 150 20.05 18.61 0.57
C GLY A 150 18.92 17.72 0.02
N SER A 151 19.01 17.33 -1.24
CA SER A 151 18.04 16.41 -1.86
C SER A 151 18.06 15.02 -1.22
N ALA A 152 19.22 14.52 -0.83
CA ALA A 152 19.35 13.26 -0.10
C ALA A 152 18.69 13.30 1.27
N LEU A 153 18.83 14.41 2.00
CA LEU A 153 18.14 14.63 3.28
C LEU A 153 16.62 14.66 3.10
N LEU A 154 16.13 15.38 2.10
CA LEU A 154 14.70 15.43 1.78
C LEU A 154 14.17 14.05 1.40
N PHE A 155 14.87 13.34 0.51
CA PHE A 155 14.50 11.99 0.09
C PHE A 155 14.52 11.02 1.27
N GLY A 156 15.56 11.04 2.09
CA GLY A 156 15.68 10.22 3.29
C GLY A 156 14.56 10.47 4.30
N SER A 157 14.18 11.74 4.50
CA SER A 157 13.06 12.13 5.36
C SER A 157 11.72 11.61 4.84
N MET A 158 11.44 11.80 3.54
CA MET A 158 10.22 11.29 2.90
C MET A 158 10.16 9.76 2.97
N PHE A 159 11.26 9.09 2.63
CA PHE A 159 11.38 7.63 2.70
C PHE A 159 11.11 7.10 4.11
N ALA A 160 11.77 7.69 5.12
CA ALA A 160 11.57 7.31 6.51
C ALA A 160 10.12 7.51 6.96
N SER A 161 9.46 8.61 6.54
CA SER A 161 8.06 8.86 6.85
C SER A 161 7.13 7.82 6.22
N LEU A 162 7.30 7.50 4.93
CA LEU A 162 6.50 6.50 4.23
C LEU A 162 6.63 5.11 4.90
N VAL A 163 7.86 4.66 5.12
CA VAL A 163 8.14 3.36 5.76
C VAL A 163 7.58 3.32 7.19
N THR A 164 7.74 4.40 7.94
CA THR A 164 7.27 4.47 9.33
C THR A 164 5.74 4.43 9.40
N ASN A 165 5.06 5.16 8.52
CA ASN A 165 3.59 5.18 8.46
C ASN A 165 3.03 3.81 8.09
N ASP A 166 3.56 3.17 7.03
CA ASP A 166 3.13 1.83 6.62
C ASP A 166 3.37 0.79 7.73
N LEU A 167 4.51 0.87 8.41
CA LEU A 167 4.82 -0.01 9.54
C LEU A 167 3.92 0.24 10.74
N ALA A 168 3.59 1.50 11.02
CA ALA A 168 2.67 1.88 12.10
C ALA A 168 1.28 1.32 11.84
N ASP A 169 0.78 1.39 10.60
CA ASP A 169 -0.52 0.85 10.21
C ASP A 169 -0.58 -0.68 10.35
N VAL A 170 0.45 -1.39 9.87
CA VAL A 170 0.55 -2.86 10.05
C VAL A 170 0.57 -3.21 11.54
N ARG A 171 1.34 -2.47 12.35
CA ARG A 171 1.38 -2.68 13.81
C ARG A 171 0.03 -2.41 14.46
N ARG A 172 -0.69 -1.36 14.04
CA ARG A 172 -2.01 -1.00 14.57
C ARG A 172 -3.02 -2.12 14.33
N VAL A 173 -3.08 -2.67 13.11
CA VAL A 173 -3.99 -3.79 12.80
C VAL A 173 -3.64 -5.02 13.66
N ARG A 174 -2.36 -5.36 13.78
CA ARG A 174 -1.93 -6.49 14.62
C ARG A 174 -2.21 -6.27 16.10
N ARG A 175 -2.15 -5.03 16.59
CA ARG A 175 -2.52 -4.68 17.98
C ARG A 175 -4.00 -4.87 18.22
N LEU A 176 -4.87 -4.33 17.36
CA LEU A 176 -6.31 -4.53 17.45
C LEU A 176 -6.67 -6.01 17.46
N GLN A 177 -6.01 -6.80 16.62
CA GLN A 177 -6.18 -8.25 16.61
C GLN A 177 -5.73 -8.92 17.93
N LYS A 178 -4.59 -8.51 18.48
CA LYS A 178 -4.15 -9.04 19.78
C LYS A 178 -5.09 -8.63 20.90
N GLU A 179 -5.57 -7.40 20.90
CA GLU A 179 -6.49 -6.87 21.91
C GLU A 179 -7.80 -7.65 21.94
N THR A 180 -8.41 -7.96 20.80
CA THR A 180 -9.65 -8.78 20.78
C THR A 180 -9.41 -10.19 21.34
N VAL A 181 -8.25 -10.80 21.05
CA VAL A 181 -7.91 -12.12 21.62
C VAL A 181 -7.69 -12.03 23.13
N HIS A 182 -7.04 -10.97 23.61
CA HIS A 182 -6.84 -10.75 25.04
C HIS A 182 -8.17 -10.51 25.75
N GLN A 183 -9.05 -9.65 25.21
CA GLN A 183 -10.37 -9.39 25.80
C GLN A 183 -11.19 -10.67 25.96
N VAL A 184 -11.20 -11.55 24.95
CA VAL A 184 -11.91 -12.83 25.08
C VAL A 184 -11.20 -13.74 26.08
N SER A 185 -9.87 -13.80 26.07
CA SER A 185 -9.12 -14.58 27.07
C SER A 185 -9.40 -14.11 28.50
N ASP A 186 -9.45 -12.80 28.74
CA ASP A 186 -9.73 -12.20 30.04
C ASP A 186 -11.17 -12.53 30.46
N TYR A 187 -12.14 -12.42 29.55
CA TYR A 187 -13.52 -12.83 29.80
C TYR A 187 -13.62 -14.32 30.17
N LEU A 188 -12.96 -15.21 29.41
CA LEU A 188 -12.96 -16.65 29.68
C LEU A 188 -12.28 -16.98 31.02
N SER A 189 -11.33 -16.16 31.49
CA SER A 189 -10.66 -16.36 32.79
C SER A 189 -11.54 -16.04 34.00
N ILE A 190 -12.57 -15.20 33.83
CA ILE A 190 -13.49 -14.80 34.90
C ILE A 190 -14.50 -15.91 35.22
N PHE A 191 -14.85 -16.73 34.23
CA PHE A 191 -15.85 -17.80 34.38
C PHE A 191 -15.16 -19.17 34.48
N PRO A 192 -15.67 -20.11 35.29
CA PRO A 192 -15.13 -21.46 35.39
C PRO A 192 -15.48 -22.28 34.13
N ILE A 193 -14.71 -22.06 33.06
CA ILE A 193 -14.89 -22.72 31.76
C ILE A 193 -13.92 -23.91 31.67
N PRO A 194 -14.37 -25.09 31.21
CA PRO A 194 -13.46 -26.22 30.96
C PRO A 194 -12.37 -25.85 29.96
N TRP A 195 -11.13 -26.25 30.24
CA TRP A 195 -9.95 -25.94 29.42
C TRP A 195 -10.13 -26.29 27.93
N ASP A 196 -10.82 -27.38 27.64
CA ASP A 196 -11.08 -27.80 26.26
C ASP A 196 -11.93 -26.80 25.48
N LEU A 197 -12.94 -26.20 26.12
CA LEU A 197 -13.80 -25.19 25.49
C LEU A 197 -13.06 -23.86 25.33
N GLU A 198 -12.25 -23.47 26.32
CA GLU A 198 -11.39 -22.29 26.23
C GLU A 198 -10.43 -22.40 25.05
N LYS A 199 -9.77 -23.57 24.91
CA LYS A 199 -8.87 -23.84 23.79
C LYS A 199 -9.60 -23.78 22.45
N GLN A 200 -10.76 -24.42 22.34
CA GLN A 200 -11.58 -24.37 21.11
C GLN A 200 -11.99 -22.94 20.76
N CYS A 201 -12.40 -22.14 21.75
CA CYS A 201 -12.74 -20.73 21.53
C CYS A 201 -11.54 -19.91 21.04
N LYS A 202 -10.36 -20.10 21.66
CA LYS A 202 -9.12 -19.42 21.24
C LYS A 202 -8.67 -19.84 19.84
N ASP A 203 -8.75 -21.12 19.52
CA ASP A 203 -8.39 -21.64 18.19
C ASP A 203 -9.39 -21.17 17.11
N PHE A 204 -10.68 -21.11 17.45
CA PHE A 204 -11.72 -20.51 16.62
C PHE A 204 -11.44 -19.02 16.35
N LEU A 205 -11.15 -18.23 17.38
CA LEU A 205 -10.82 -16.82 17.21
C LEU A 205 -9.58 -16.64 16.32
N ARG A 206 -8.51 -17.39 16.57
CA ARG A 206 -7.30 -17.34 15.72
C ARG A 206 -7.63 -17.66 14.27
N THR A 207 -8.44 -18.68 14.03
CA THR A 207 -8.84 -19.09 12.67
C THR A 207 -9.70 -18.01 12.01
N LYS A 208 -10.68 -17.46 12.73
CA LYS A 208 -11.57 -16.40 12.25
C LYS A 208 -10.85 -15.08 12.01
N MET A 209 -9.76 -14.82 12.73
CA MET A 209 -8.95 -13.61 12.56
C MET A 209 -7.88 -13.76 11.47
N ALA A 210 -7.45 -14.99 11.20
CA ALA A 210 -6.59 -15.32 10.07
C ALA A 210 -7.38 -15.38 8.76
N SER A 211 -8.65 -15.79 8.80
CA SER A 211 -9.53 -15.73 7.64
C SER A 211 -10.00 -14.29 7.43
N HIS A 212 -9.83 -13.77 6.22
CA HIS A 212 -10.55 -12.58 5.79
C HIS A 212 -12.01 -12.97 5.61
N ALA A 213 -12.76 -13.02 6.72
CA ALA A 213 -14.19 -13.24 6.67
C ALA A 213 -14.80 -12.18 5.72
N PRO A 214 -15.62 -12.59 4.75
CA PRO A 214 -16.33 -11.64 3.91
C PRO A 214 -17.17 -10.72 4.81
N PRO A 215 -17.30 -9.43 4.46
CA PRO A 215 -18.11 -8.50 5.22
C PRO A 215 -19.55 -9.01 5.27
N CYS A 216 -20.16 -8.96 6.45
CA CYS A 216 -21.55 -9.38 6.59
C CYS A 216 -22.49 -8.35 5.95
N LYS A 217 -23.66 -8.79 5.51
CA LYS A 217 -24.69 -7.93 4.92
C LYS A 217 -25.02 -6.69 5.78
N ALA A 218 -25.00 -6.82 7.11
CA ALA A 218 -25.21 -5.69 8.02
C ALA A 218 -24.08 -4.65 7.98
N GLU A 219 -22.83 -5.07 7.80
CA GLU A 219 -21.69 -4.16 7.61
C GLU A 219 -21.77 -3.45 6.25
N ILE A 220 -22.15 -4.18 5.20
CA ILE A 220 -22.32 -3.60 3.86
C ILE A 220 -23.44 -2.55 3.85
N ALA A 221 -24.54 -2.79 4.57
CA ALA A 221 -25.65 -1.85 4.71
C ALA A 221 -25.23 -0.50 5.35
N GLN A 222 -24.20 -0.50 6.20
CA GLN A 222 -23.68 0.74 6.82
C GLN A 222 -22.75 1.53 5.89
N LEU A 223 -22.17 0.86 4.88
CA LEU A 223 -21.18 1.46 3.97
C LEU A 223 -21.80 1.97 2.68
N LEU A 224 -22.91 1.37 2.23
CA LEU A 224 -23.54 1.69 0.95
C LEU A 224 -24.84 2.48 1.15
N PRO A 225 -25.16 3.42 0.24
CA PRO A 225 -26.51 3.94 0.10
C PRO A 225 -27.53 2.81 -0.07
N GLU A 226 -28.74 3.00 0.47
CA GLU A 226 -29.79 1.97 0.51
C GLU A 226 -30.07 1.34 -0.87
N PHE A 227 -30.20 2.15 -1.93
CA PHE A 227 -30.46 1.64 -3.27
C PHE A 227 -29.34 0.74 -3.81
N LEU A 228 -28.06 1.08 -3.57
CA LEU A 228 -26.93 0.23 -3.99
C LEU A 228 -26.86 -1.04 -3.16
N TYR A 229 -27.14 -0.93 -1.86
CA TYR A 229 -27.21 -2.08 -0.98
C TYR A 229 -28.29 -3.08 -1.44
N HIS A 230 -29.46 -2.60 -1.87
CA HIS A 230 -30.53 -3.44 -2.39
C HIS A 230 -30.09 -4.19 -3.66
N GLU A 231 -29.53 -3.48 -4.64
CA GLU A 231 -29.05 -4.08 -5.89
C GLU A 231 -27.95 -5.11 -5.64
N VAL A 232 -26.97 -4.80 -4.78
CA VAL A 232 -25.88 -5.72 -4.41
C VAL A 232 -26.43 -6.99 -3.74
N CYS A 233 -27.37 -6.85 -2.80
CA CYS A 233 -27.98 -8.01 -2.15
C CYS A 233 -28.74 -8.88 -3.15
N CYS A 234 -29.50 -8.27 -4.07
CA CYS A 234 -30.25 -9.01 -5.07
C CYS A 234 -29.33 -9.76 -6.02
N GLU A 235 -28.31 -9.10 -6.54
CA GLU A 235 -27.35 -9.71 -7.48
C GLU A 235 -26.55 -10.84 -6.81
N ALA A 236 -26.11 -10.65 -5.56
CA ALA A 236 -25.31 -11.64 -4.84
C ALA A 236 -26.13 -12.86 -4.38
N LEU A 237 -27.39 -12.65 -3.94
CA LEU A 237 -28.18 -13.70 -3.27
C LEU A 237 -29.20 -14.38 -4.20
N THR A 238 -29.62 -13.75 -5.29
CA THR A 238 -30.53 -14.38 -6.28
C THR A 238 -29.99 -15.73 -6.78
N PRO A 239 -28.69 -15.87 -7.15
CA PRO A 239 -28.15 -17.15 -7.60
C PRO A 239 -28.13 -18.24 -6.52
N VAL A 240 -28.09 -17.86 -5.24
CA VAL A 240 -28.12 -18.80 -4.12
C VAL A 240 -29.54 -19.36 -3.95
N VAL A 241 -30.54 -18.50 -4.01
CA VAL A 241 -31.96 -18.86 -3.87
C VAL A 241 -32.46 -19.62 -5.11
N ALA A 242 -32.04 -19.22 -6.31
CA ALA A 242 -32.45 -19.82 -7.58
C ALA A 242 -31.91 -21.26 -7.81
N LYS A 243 -31.11 -21.79 -6.90
CA LYS A 243 -30.76 -23.23 -6.89
C LYS A 243 -31.93 -24.11 -6.46
N HIS A 244 -32.95 -23.53 -5.84
CA HIS A 244 -34.13 -24.25 -5.37
C HIS A 244 -35.32 -23.97 -6.30
N ASP A 245 -35.82 -25.01 -6.99
CA ASP A 245 -36.82 -24.89 -8.07
C ASP A 245 -38.07 -24.08 -7.68
N PHE A 246 -38.58 -24.27 -6.45
CA PHE A 246 -39.70 -23.48 -5.93
C PHE A 246 -39.45 -21.97 -5.99
N PHE A 247 -38.30 -21.52 -5.50
CA PHE A 247 -37.98 -20.10 -5.49
C PHE A 247 -37.60 -19.58 -6.87
N THR A 248 -37.06 -20.43 -7.74
CA THR A 248 -36.77 -20.06 -9.13
C THR A 248 -38.03 -19.61 -9.86
N GLY A 249 -39.13 -20.37 -9.77
CA GLY A 249 -40.41 -19.99 -10.37
C GLY A 249 -41.07 -18.77 -9.70
N LEU A 250 -40.93 -18.66 -8.36
CA LEU A 250 -41.51 -17.56 -7.61
C LEU A 250 -40.81 -16.22 -7.90
N CYS A 251 -39.47 -16.22 -7.90
CA CYS A 251 -38.64 -15.05 -8.19
C CYS A 251 -38.73 -14.61 -9.65
N SER A 252 -38.98 -15.52 -10.60
CA SER A 252 -39.18 -15.16 -12.01
C SER A 252 -40.56 -14.54 -12.27
N SER A 253 -41.57 -14.97 -11.52
CA SER A 253 -42.95 -14.46 -11.66
C SER A 253 -43.18 -13.17 -10.87
N HIS A 254 -42.44 -12.95 -9.77
CA HIS A 254 -42.65 -11.84 -8.85
C HIS A 254 -41.33 -11.16 -8.48
N GLU A 255 -40.95 -10.14 -9.25
CA GLU A 255 -39.71 -9.40 -9.03
C GLU A 255 -39.66 -8.70 -7.66
N ALA A 256 -40.77 -8.09 -7.23
CA ALA A 256 -40.84 -7.43 -5.92
C ALA A 256 -40.55 -8.42 -4.77
N PHE A 257 -41.09 -9.64 -4.85
CA PHE A 257 -40.82 -10.70 -3.88
C PHE A 257 -39.34 -11.09 -3.87
N ARG A 258 -38.69 -11.20 -5.04
CA ARG A 258 -37.26 -11.47 -5.15
C ARG A 258 -36.43 -10.41 -4.43
N HIS A 259 -36.74 -9.13 -4.63
CA HIS A 259 -36.07 -8.02 -3.93
C HIS A 259 -36.25 -8.10 -2.43
N ASP A 260 -37.49 -8.24 -1.95
CA ASP A 260 -37.78 -8.31 -0.52
C ASP A 260 -37.15 -9.54 0.14
N LEU A 261 -37.17 -10.70 -0.52
CA LEU A 261 -36.51 -11.91 -0.04
C LEU A 261 -35.00 -11.71 0.08
N CYS A 262 -34.34 -11.16 -0.96
CA CYS A 262 -32.90 -10.98 -0.94
C CYS A 262 -32.45 -9.93 0.08
N VAL A 263 -33.19 -8.84 0.24
CA VAL A 263 -32.82 -7.71 1.12
C VAL A 263 -33.27 -7.92 2.56
N ARG A 264 -34.47 -8.44 2.79
CA ARG A 264 -35.07 -8.54 4.13
C ARG A 264 -35.21 -9.98 4.60
N GLY A 265 -35.55 -10.88 3.69
CA GLY A 265 -35.82 -12.28 4.02
C GLY A 265 -34.57 -13.09 4.36
N LEU A 266 -33.42 -12.76 3.78
CA LEU A 266 -32.17 -13.48 3.96
C LEU A 266 -31.22 -12.83 4.98
N GLN A 267 -30.67 -13.64 5.88
CA GLN A 267 -29.65 -13.24 6.85
C GLN A 267 -28.40 -14.10 6.68
N ASP A 268 -27.22 -13.46 6.70
CA ASP A 268 -25.95 -14.18 6.63
C ASP A 268 -25.69 -14.93 7.95
N TRP A 269 -25.28 -16.19 7.84
CA TRP A 269 -24.89 -17.01 8.97
C TRP A 269 -23.61 -17.79 8.68
N ASN A 270 -22.53 -17.39 9.34
CA ASN A 270 -21.26 -18.10 9.24
C ASN A 270 -21.26 -19.26 10.24
N VAL A 271 -21.01 -20.46 9.72
CA VAL A 271 -21.12 -21.72 10.45
C VAL A 271 -19.75 -22.34 10.55
N GLU A 272 -19.39 -22.77 11.75
CA GLU A 272 -18.09 -23.39 11.95
C GLU A 272 -18.05 -24.82 11.38
N PRO A 273 -16.88 -25.26 10.91
CA PRO A 273 -16.73 -26.65 10.51
C PRO A 273 -17.07 -27.55 11.71
N HIS A 274 -17.86 -28.59 11.43
CA HIS A 274 -18.35 -29.57 12.40
C HIS A 274 -19.47 -29.09 13.34
N GLU A 275 -19.98 -27.87 13.17
CA GLU A 275 -21.17 -27.43 13.89
C GLU A 275 -22.42 -28.19 13.40
N VAL A 276 -23.23 -28.68 14.35
CA VAL A 276 -24.50 -29.36 14.03
C VAL A 276 -25.55 -28.30 13.75
N LEU A 277 -25.92 -28.13 12.48
CA LEU A 277 -26.92 -27.16 12.05
C LEU A 277 -28.35 -27.56 12.43
N LEU A 278 -28.67 -28.84 12.25
CA LEU A 278 -30.01 -29.39 12.44
C LEU A 278 -29.92 -30.73 13.15
N SER A 279 -30.78 -30.93 14.15
CA SER A 279 -30.90 -32.19 14.87
C SER A 279 -32.28 -32.81 14.63
N ALA A 280 -32.32 -34.14 14.50
CA ALA A 280 -33.56 -34.87 14.27
C ALA A 280 -34.57 -34.63 15.41
N GLY A 281 -35.83 -34.38 15.04
CA GLY A 281 -36.92 -34.15 15.99
C GLY A 281 -37.05 -32.71 16.51
N LEU A 282 -36.12 -31.81 16.18
CA LEU A 282 -36.24 -30.39 16.51
C LEU A 282 -37.08 -29.65 15.45
N LYS A 283 -37.94 -28.73 15.91
CA LYS A 283 -38.64 -27.80 15.02
C LYS A 283 -37.63 -26.80 14.47
N CYS A 284 -37.58 -26.66 13.15
CA CYS A 284 -36.72 -25.68 12.48
C CYS A 284 -37.57 -24.46 12.08
N PRO A 285 -37.35 -23.28 12.70
CA PRO A 285 -38.15 -22.07 12.41
C PRO A 285 -37.70 -21.35 11.14
N SER A 286 -36.57 -21.77 10.55
CA SER A 286 -35.91 -21.10 9.43
C SER A 286 -35.54 -22.09 8.34
N MET A 287 -35.53 -21.64 7.09
CA MET A 287 -34.95 -22.42 5.99
C MET A 287 -33.51 -21.96 5.75
N LEU A 288 -32.61 -22.92 5.56
CA LEU A 288 -31.17 -22.70 5.37
C LEU A 288 -30.78 -22.90 3.91
N PHE A 289 -30.01 -21.98 3.36
CA PHE A 289 -29.42 -22.01 2.03
C PHE A 289 -27.90 -22.06 2.16
N VAL A 290 -27.21 -22.91 1.40
CA VAL A 290 -25.74 -22.94 1.43
C VAL A 290 -25.21 -22.02 0.33
N ALA A 291 -24.67 -20.86 0.73
CA ALA A 291 -24.07 -19.92 -0.21
C ALA A 291 -22.68 -20.38 -0.65
N HIS A 292 -21.85 -20.81 0.30
CA HIS A 292 -20.50 -21.30 0.04
C HIS A 292 -20.18 -22.51 0.93
N GLY A 293 -19.59 -23.54 0.34
CA GLY A 293 -19.21 -24.75 1.06
C GLY A 293 -20.06 -25.98 0.74
N CYS A 294 -19.99 -26.97 1.62
CA CYS A 294 -20.81 -28.17 1.56
C CYS A 294 -21.31 -28.53 2.96
N VAL A 295 -22.58 -28.89 3.08
CA VAL A 295 -23.16 -29.42 4.31
C VAL A 295 -23.43 -30.90 4.11
N LEU A 296 -23.04 -31.72 5.07
CA LEU A 296 -23.25 -33.16 5.02
C LEU A 296 -24.48 -33.53 5.85
N TYR A 297 -25.42 -34.23 5.22
CA TYR A 297 -26.51 -34.91 5.92
C TYR A 297 -26.03 -36.30 6.30
N GLY A 298 -25.74 -36.53 7.58
CA GLY A 298 -25.23 -37.82 8.01
C GLY A 298 -25.32 -38.01 9.52
N GLN A 299 -25.56 -39.25 9.93
CA GLN A 299 -25.63 -39.64 11.33
C GLN A 299 -24.23 -39.79 11.98
N ARG A 300 -23.12 -39.64 11.23
CA ARG A 300 -21.73 -39.76 11.72
C ARG A 300 -20.76 -38.87 10.94
N PHE A 301 -19.87 -38.18 11.66
CA PHE A 301 -18.94 -37.17 11.14
C PHE A 301 -17.68 -37.76 10.48
N CYS A 302 -17.33 -37.25 9.30
CA CYS A 302 -15.96 -37.24 8.78
C CYS A 302 -15.48 -35.78 8.56
N ARG A 303 -14.18 -35.54 8.72
CA ARG A 303 -13.52 -34.21 8.78
C ARG A 303 -13.69 -33.36 7.50
N GLN A 304 -14.20 -32.13 7.60
CA GLN A 304 -14.23 -31.10 6.53
C GLN A 304 -14.09 -29.65 7.08
N ARG A 305 -13.69 -28.67 6.24
CA ARG A 305 -13.35 -27.26 6.59
C ARG A 305 -14.57 -26.31 6.52
N SER A 306 -14.46 -25.07 7.04
CA SER A 306 -15.53 -24.09 7.33
C SER A 306 -16.43 -23.66 6.15
N PHE A 307 -17.65 -23.17 6.44
CA PHE A 307 -18.70 -22.88 5.43
C PHE A 307 -19.58 -21.66 5.76
N THR A 308 -20.32 -21.13 4.77
CA THR A 308 -21.26 -20.01 4.93
C THR A 308 -22.67 -20.44 4.52
N VAL A 309 -23.61 -20.29 5.46
CA VAL A 309 -25.03 -20.57 5.29
C VAL A 309 -25.80 -19.25 5.30
N VAL A 310 -26.83 -19.13 4.49
CA VAL A 310 -27.75 -18.00 4.50
C VAL A 310 -29.07 -18.53 5.01
N THR A 311 -29.64 -17.87 6.01
CA THR A 311 -30.90 -18.31 6.61
C THR A 311 -32.03 -17.41 6.15
N THR A 312 -33.23 -17.97 6.05
CA THR A 312 -34.45 -17.18 5.98
C THR A 312 -35.06 -17.14 7.37
N SER A 313 -35.26 -15.93 7.89
CA SER A 313 -36.03 -15.76 9.13
C SER A 313 -37.50 -15.64 8.78
N ALA A 314 -38.35 -16.45 9.40
CA ALA A 314 -39.80 -16.36 9.25
C ALA A 314 -40.42 -15.19 10.05
N ALA A 315 -39.64 -14.18 10.46
CA ALA A 315 -40.13 -12.99 11.14
C ALA A 315 -40.83 -12.02 10.16
N TRP A 316 -41.89 -12.48 9.51
CA TRP A 316 -42.89 -11.62 8.88
C TRP A 316 -43.95 -11.33 9.95
N ALA A 317 -43.59 -10.53 10.95
CA ALA A 317 -44.59 -9.94 11.83
C ALA A 317 -45.29 -8.81 11.02
N PRO A 318 -46.63 -8.80 10.95
CA PRO A 318 -47.39 -7.81 10.18
C PRO A 318 -47.20 -6.37 10.66
#